data_AF-A0A8S0WNK3-F1
#
_entry.id   AF-A0A8S0WNK3-F1
#
_cell.length_a   1.000
_cell.length_b   1.000
_cell.length_c   1.000
_cell.angle_alpha   90.00
_cell.angle_beta   90.00
_cell.angle_gamma   90.00
#
_symmetry.space_group_name_H-M   'P 1'
#
loop_
_entity.id
_entity.type
_entity.pdbx_description
1 polymer ?
#
loop_
_entity_poly.entity_id
_entity_poly.type
_entity_poly.pdbx_seq_one_letter_code
_entity_poly.pdbx_strand_id
1 'polypeptide(L)'
;MKITLRELTREDLPNVQALLERCSDYLTFEDEEPVRPGAALELFSERPDGVEESHKVLFGIANEAQESVGLFDVLRGYPDPKTLNLGLMLLELPSLGKGIGEKAYLALEE
;
A
#
# COMPACT_ATOMS: atom_id res chain seq x y z
N MET A 1 -4.12 20.42 1.76
CA MET A 1 -3.51 19.07 1.81
C MET A 1 -3.85 18.28 0.57
N LYS A 2 -2.97 18.43 -0.42
CA LYS A 2 -2.81 17.62 -1.62
C LYS A 2 -2.19 16.28 -1.24
N ILE A 3 -2.67 15.22 -1.86
CA ILE A 3 -2.10 13.88 -1.79
C ILE A 3 -1.58 13.53 -3.18
N THR A 4 -0.45 12.83 -3.25
CA THR A 4 0.09 12.32 -4.49
C THR A 4 0.33 10.83 -4.36
N LEU A 5 -0.06 10.09 -5.40
CA LEU A 5 0.23 8.67 -5.54
C LEU A 5 1.43 8.48 -6.46
N ARG A 6 2.30 7.52 -6.12
CA ARG A 6 3.40 7.10 -6.97
C ARG A 6 3.49 5.58 -6.97
N GLU A 7 3.60 4.99 -8.15
CA GLU A 7 3.89 3.56 -8.29
C GLU A 7 5.27 3.25 -7.67
N LEU A 8 5.28 2.26 -6.78
CA LEU A 8 6.47 1.82 -6.06
C LEU A 8 7.14 0.68 -6.82
N THR A 9 8.46 0.61 -6.73
CA THR A 9 9.25 -0.45 -7.35
C THR A 9 10.03 -1.21 -6.29
N ARG A 10 10.72 -2.28 -6.68
CA ARG A 10 11.61 -3.03 -5.77
C ARG A 10 12.74 -2.17 -5.18
N GLU A 11 13.08 -1.03 -5.78
CA GLU A 11 14.03 -0.06 -5.20
C GLU A 11 13.49 0.62 -3.93
N ASP A 12 12.16 0.65 -3.78
CA ASP A 12 11.47 1.25 -2.63
C ASP A 12 11.35 0.28 -1.43
N LEU A 13 11.82 -0.97 -1.55
CA LEU A 13 11.70 -2.01 -0.51
C LEU A 13 12.07 -1.53 0.90
N PRO A 14 13.22 -0.84 1.12
CA PRO A 14 13.58 -0.36 2.46
C PRO A 14 12.57 0.65 3.03
N ASN A 15 12.04 1.53 2.17
CA ASN A 15 11.06 2.54 2.58
C ASN A 15 9.70 1.91 2.89
N VAL A 16 9.30 0.90 2.11
CA VAL A 16 8.08 0.13 2.36
C VAL A 16 8.19 -0.63 3.67
N GLN A 17 9.31 -1.33 3.92
CA GLN A 17 9.53 -2.05 5.17
C GLN A 17 9.42 -1.10 6.38
N ALA A 18 10.09 0.05 6.33
CA ALA A 18 10.00 1.05 7.39
C ALA A 18 8.58 1.61 7.58
N LEU A 19 7.77 1.70 6.51
CA LEU A 19 6.36 2.09 6.61
C LEU A 19 5.51 1.01 7.28
N LEU A 20 5.69 -0.26 6.90
CA LEU A 20 4.99 -1.38 7.53
C LEU A 20 5.30 -1.44 9.03
N GLU A 21 6.56 -1.25 9.42
CA GLU A 21 6.98 -1.17 10.82
C GLU A 21 6.32 0.01 11.56
N ARG A 22 6.18 1.19 10.95
CA ARG A 22 5.41 2.32 11.54
C ARG A 22 3.91 2.03 11.67
N CYS A 23 3.40 1.10 10.87
CA CYS A 23 1.99 0.68 10.88
C CYS A 23 1.80 -0.66 11.62
N SER A 24 2.78 -1.08 12.42
CA SER A 24 2.80 -2.40 13.07
C SER A 24 1.57 -2.67 13.92
N ASP A 25 0.94 -1.64 14.48
CA ASP A 25 -0.24 -1.79 15.33
C ASP A 25 -1.42 -2.41 14.57
N TYR A 26 -1.61 -2.01 13.31
CA TYR A 26 -2.64 -2.60 12.44
C TYR A 26 -2.22 -3.98 11.93
N LEU A 27 -0.99 -4.10 11.41
CA LEU A 27 -0.52 -5.35 10.80
C LEU A 27 -0.39 -6.49 11.81
N THR A 28 0.05 -6.19 13.03
CA THR A 28 0.12 -7.20 14.11
C THR A 28 -1.27 -7.65 14.57
N PHE A 29 -2.26 -6.76 14.50
CA PHE A 29 -3.64 -7.11 14.78
C PHE A 29 -4.24 -7.98 13.68
N GLU A 30 -3.90 -7.71 12.42
CA GLU A 30 -4.36 -8.48 11.25
C GLU A 30 -3.73 -9.87 11.17
N ASP A 31 -2.41 -9.96 11.31
CA ASP A 31 -1.63 -11.19 11.12
C ASP A 31 -1.48 -12.03 12.39
N GLU A 32 -1.97 -11.53 13.54
CA GLU A 32 -1.71 -12.07 14.89
C GLU A 32 -0.21 -12.24 15.22
N GLU A 33 0.68 -11.61 14.43
CA GLU A 33 2.12 -11.71 14.54
C GLU A 33 2.82 -10.36 14.25
N PRO A 34 4.00 -10.09 14.83
CA PRO A 34 4.74 -8.87 14.54
C PRO A 34 5.17 -8.78 13.08
N VAL A 35 5.24 -7.56 12.54
CA VAL A 35 5.81 -7.28 11.21
C VAL A 35 7.22 -7.86 11.12
N ARG A 36 7.40 -8.86 10.23
CA ARG A 36 8.65 -9.60 10.08
C ARG A 36 9.62 -8.85 9.16
N PRO A 37 10.94 -9.09 9.30
CA PRO A 37 11.90 -8.71 8.26
C PRO A 37 11.52 -9.37 6.94
N GLY A 38 11.37 -8.58 5.88
CA GLY A 38 11.00 -9.08 4.55
C GLY A 38 9.52 -8.96 4.22
N ALA A 39 8.67 -8.51 5.15
CA ALA A 39 7.24 -8.26 4.91
C ALA A 39 7.01 -7.36 3.68
N ALA A 40 7.87 -6.37 3.43
CA ALA A 40 7.77 -5.55 2.22
C ALA A 40 7.95 -6.38 0.94
N LEU A 41 8.91 -7.31 0.91
CA LEU A 41 9.15 -8.17 -0.26
C LEU A 41 7.98 -9.13 -0.50
N GLU A 42 7.41 -9.67 0.58
CA GLU A 42 6.20 -10.48 0.55
C GLU A 42 5.05 -9.66 -0.02
N LEU A 43 4.81 -8.45 0.47
CA LEU A 43 3.76 -7.56 -0.02
C LEU A 43 3.89 -7.23 -1.52
N PHE A 44 5.11 -7.07 -2.06
CA PHE A 44 5.32 -6.87 -3.50
C PHE A 44 4.99 -8.11 -4.35
N SER A 45 4.96 -9.30 -3.73
CA SER A 45 4.86 -10.58 -4.43
C SER A 45 3.52 -11.29 -4.19
N GLU A 46 2.86 -11.00 -3.07
CA GLU A 46 1.64 -11.66 -2.63
C GLU A 46 0.47 -11.38 -3.56
N ARG A 47 -0.10 -12.44 -4.13
CA ARG A 47 -1.21 -12.38 -5.08
C ARG A 47 -1.91 -13.74 -5.15
N PRO A 48 -3.18 -13.80 -5.56
CA PRO A 48 -3.86 -15.06 -5.79
C PRO A 48 -3.15 -15.95 -6.82
N ASP A 49 -3.32 -17.25 -6.68
CA ASP A 49 -2.77 -18.24 -7.62
C ASP A 49 -3.23 -17.95 -9.06
N GLY A 50 -2.28 -18.01 -10.00
CA GLY A 50 -2.53 -17.76 -11.42
C GLY A 50 -2.61 -16.29 -11.82
N VAL A 51 -2.47 -15.34 -10.89
CA VAL A 51 -2.34 -13.92 -11.20
C VAL A 51 -0.90 -13.59 -11.58
N GLU A 52 -0.72 -12.88 -12.69
CA GLU A 52 0.60 -12.43 -13.17
C GLU A 52 1.24 -11.43 -12.21
N GLU A 53 2.57 -11.50 -12.03
CA GLU A 53 3.28 -10.56 -11.16
C GLU A 53 3.10 -9.10 -11.59
N SER A 54 3.07 -8.86 -12.90
CA SER A 54 2.86 -7.52 -13.48
C SER A 54 1.51 -6.88 -13.14
N HIS A 55 0.55 -7.65 -12.64
CA HIS A 55 -0.75 -7.13 -12.21
C HIS A 55 -0.70 -6.58 -10.79
N LYS A 56 0.29 -6.99 -9.99
CA LYS A 56 0.51 -6.53 -8.62
C LYS A 56 1.21 -5.18 -8.65
N VAL A 57 0.56 -4.17 -8.08
CA VAL A 57 1.08 -2.81 -8.05
C VAL A 57 0.90 -2.23 -6.66
N LEU A 58 1.98 -1.69 -6.11
CA LEU A 58 1.92 -0.90 -4.88
C LEU A 58 2.00 0.58 -5.23
N PHE A 59 1.11 1.39 -4.65
CA PHE A 59 1.18 2.85 -4.75
C PHE A 59 1.54 3.45 -3.41
N GLY A 60 2.60 4.25 -3.35
CA GLY A 60 2.94 5.04 -2.18
C GLY A 60 2.04 6.26 -2.08
N ILE A 61 1.53 6.55 -0.88
CA ILE A 61 0.75 7.74 -0.57
C ILE A 61 1.69 8.76 0.06
N ALA A 62 1.88 9.89 -0.63
CA ALA A 62 2.71 10.98 -0.12
C ALA A 62 1.87 12.23 0.20
N ASN A 63 2.25 12.90 1.30
CA ASN A 63 1.66 14.18 1.70
C ASN A 63 2.28 15.37 0.92
N GLU A 64 1.86 16.60 1.23
CA GLU A 64 2.41 17.82 0.60
C GLU A 64 3.92 18.00 0.80
N ALA A 65 4.48 17.47 1.88
CA ALA A 65 5.91 17.49 2.18
C ALA A 65 6.70 16.35 1.50
N GLN A 66 6.05 15.54 0.66
CA GLN A 66 6.61 14.35 0.00
C GLN A 66 7.02 13.24 0.98
N GLU A 67 6.47 13.24 2.19
CA GLU A 67 6.67 12.17 3.16
C GLU A 67 5.72 11.02 2.83
N SER A 68 6.24 9.78 2.85
CA SER A 68 5.42 8.58 2.69
C SER A 68 4.61 8.34 3.96
N VAL A 69 3.29 8.49 3.85
CA VAL A 69 2.34 8.38 4.96
C VAL A 69 1.49 7.10 4.87
N GLY A 70 1.69 6.30 3.83
CA GLY A 70 0.90 5.11 3.59
C GLY A 70 1.12 4.50 2.22
N LEU A 71 0.35 3.46 1.91
CA LEU A 71 0.35 2.82 0.60
C LEU A 71 -1.01 2.22 0.25
N PHE A 72 -1.19 1.95 -1.03
CA PHE A 72 -2.18 1.03 -1.56
C PHE A 72 -1.49 -0.22 -2.09
N ASP A 73 -2.14 -1.35 -1.91
CA ASP A 73 -1.88 -2.60 -2.61
C ASP A 73 -3.05 -2.90 -3.55
N VAL A 74 -2.76 -2.99 -4.84
CA VAL A 74 -3.78 -3.26 -5.85
C VAL A 74 -3.38 -4.35 -6.83
N LEU A 75 -4.38 -5.06 -7.33
CA LEU A 75 -4.28 -5.98 -8.46
C LEU A 75 -5.04 -5.42 -9.66
N ARG A 76 -4.32 -5.16 -10.75
CA ARG A 76 -4.92 -4.79 -12.04
C ARG A 76 -5.50 -6.02 -12.72
N GLY A 77 -6.68 -5.91 -13.30
CA GLY A 77 -7.28 -6.98 -14.08
C GLY A 77 -7.74 -8.21 -13.26
N TYR A 78 -8.05 -8.01 -11.97
CA TYR A 78 -8.56 -9.06 -11.08
C TYR A 78 -9.88 -8.63 -10.42
N PRO A 79 -10.91 -9.49 -10.35
CA PRO A 79 -10.96 -10.86 -10.88
C PRO A 79 -11.14 -10.92 -12.40
N ASP A 80 -11.37 -9.78 -13.07
CA ASP A 80 -11.50 -9.67 -14.52
C ASP A 80 -10.70 -8.48 -15.08
N PRO A 81 -10.39 -8.45 -16.40
CA PRO A 81 -9.48 -7.46 -17.00
C PRO A 81 -9.87 -5.99 -16.83
N LYS A 82 -11.11 -5.66 -16.45
CA LYS A 82 -11.58 -4.28 -16.27
C LYS A 82 -11.62 -3.83 -14.81
N THR A 83 -11.25 -4.71 -13.88
CA THR A 83 -11.33 -4.44 -12.45
C THR A 83 -9.97 -4.11 -11.87
N LEU A 84 -9.90 -3.05 -11.06
CA LEU A 84 -8.80 -2.78 -10.14
C LEU A 84 -9.24 -3.26 -8.76
N ASN A 85 -8.63 -4.31 -8.25
CA ASN A 85 -8.92 -4.82 -6.93
C ASN A 85 -8.00 -4.14 -5.91
N LEU A 86 -8.58 -3.50 -4.90
CA LEU A 86 -7.86 -2.94 -3.76
C LEU A 86 -7.75 -4.00 -2.66
N GLY A 87 -6.55 -4.53 -2.46
CA GLY A 87 -6.27 -5.56 -1.45
C GLY A 87 -5.98 -4.96 -0.08
N LEU A 88 -5.20 -3.88 -0.03
CA LEU A 88 -4.85 -3.20 1.21
C LEU A 88 -4.75 -1.69 1.00
N MET A 89 -5.28 -0.93 1.96
CA MET A 89 -5.01 0.48 2.13
C MET A 89 -4.45 0.70 3.52
N LEU A 90 -3.21 1.19 3.60
CA LEU A 90 -2.51 1.39 4.85
C LEU A 90 -2.11 2.85 5.02
N LEU A 91 -2.35 3.40 6.20
CA LEU A 91 -1.92 4.74 6.60
C LEU A 91 -1.27 4.66 7.98
N GLU A 92 -0.20 5.43 8.18
CA GLU A 92 0.41 5.54 9.50
C GLU A 92 -0.53 6.23 10.51
N LEU A 93 -0.39 5.89 11.79
CA LEU A 93 -1.27 6.40 12.86
C LEU A 93 -1.39 7.94 12.89
N PRO A 94 -0.30 8.73 12.76
CA PRO A 94 -0.41 10.19 12.75
C PRO A 94 -1.26 10.75 11.60
N SER A 95 -1.52 9.96 10.56
CA SER A 95 -2.23 10.36 9.35
C SER A 95 -3.73 10.04 9.39
N LEU A 96 -4.19 9.26 10.37
CA LEU A 96 -5.60 8.91 10.55
C LEU A 96 -6.46 10.11 10.99
N GLY A 97 -7.75 10.08 10.65
CA GLY A 97 -8.72 11.12 11.04
C GLY A 97 -8.56 12.47 10.34
N LYS A 98 -7.64 12.59 9.37
CA LYS A 98 -7.33 13.84 8.66
C LYS A 98 -7.92 13.92 7.23
N GLY A 99 -8.75 12.95 6.86
CA GLY A 99 -9.29 12.82 5.49
C GLY A 99 -8.22 12.45 4.45
N ILE A 100 -7.04 11.98 4.86
CA ILE A 100 -5.98 11.52 3.95
C ILE A 100 -6.47 10.34 3.13
N GLY A 101 -7.14 9.39 3.79
CA GLY A 101 -7.57 8.17 3.12
C GLY A 101 -8.58 8.42 2.01
N GLU A 102 -9.58 9.25 2.27
CA GLU A 102 -10.56 9.67 1.26
C GLU A 102 -9.89 10.32 0.05
N LYS A 103 -8.95 11.24 0.29
CA LYS A 103 -8.22 11.92 -0.80
C LYS A 103 -7.31 10.98 -1.58
N ALA A 104 -6.63 10.07 -0.89
CA ALA A 104 -5.79 9.07 -1.52
C ALA A 104 -6.63 8.12 -2.39
N TYR A 105 -7.81 7.72 -1.91
CA TYR A 105 -8.74 6.86 -2.64
C TYR A 105 -9.29 7.56 -3.89
N LEU A 106 -9.72 8.82 -3.78
CA LEU A 106 -10.16 9.61 -4.94
C LEU A 106 -9.03 9.75 -5.98
N ALA A 107 -7.78 9.96 -5.55
CA ALA A 107 -6.63 10.03 -6.45
C ALA A 107 -6.27 8.68 -7.10
N LEU A 108 -6.72 7.55 -6.54
CA LEU A 108 -6.52 6.21 -7.12
C LEU A 108 -7.56 5.90 -8.22
N GLU A 109 -8.73 6.52 -8.16
CA GLU A 109 -9.81 6.36 -9.15
C GLU A 109 -9.66 7.24 -10.40
N GLU A 110 -8.73 8.22 -10.40
CA GLU A 110 -8.40 9.12 -11.52
C GLU A 110 -7.48 8.47 -12.57
#